data_AF-A0A847FV02-F1
#
_entry.id   AF-A0A847FV02-F1
#
_cell.length_a   1.000
_cell.length_b   1.000
_cell.length_c   1.000
_cell.angle_alpha   90.00
_cell.angle_beta   90.00
_cell.angle_gamma   90.00
#
_symmetry.space_group_name_H-M   'P 1'
#
loop_
_entity.id
_entity.type
_entity.pdbx_description
1 polymer ?
#
loop_
_entity_poly.entity_id
_entity_poly.type
_entity_poly.pdbx_seq_one_letter_code
_entity_poly.pdbx_strand_id
1 'polypeptide(L)' 'NAGANTNGSQFFITYEATPWLDGRHTVFGRVVEGLAVLQALTPRDPQQNPTFAGDSILRIEIEEE' A
#
# COMPACT_ATOMS: atom_id res chain seq x y z
N ASN A 1 4.05 5.65 7.83
CA ASN A 1 3.88 6.44 9.08
C ASN A 1 4.97 7.51 9.12
N ALA A 2 4.89 8.51 9.98
CA ALA A 2 5.91 9.56 10.14
C ALA A 2 6.86 9.30 11.34
N GLY A 3 6.95 8.04 11.78
CA GLY A 3 7.64 7.63 13.00
C GLY A 3 6.78 6.70 13.87
N ALA A 4 7.36 6.22 14.98
CA ALA A 4 6.67 5.33 15.91
C ALA A 4 5.34 5.94 16.39
N ASN A 5 4.28 5.12 16.43
CA ASN A 5 2.95 5.52 16.90
C ASN A 5 2.27 6.67 16.14
N THR A 6 2.65 6.90 14.88
CA THR A 6 2.00 7.89 13.98
C THR A 6 1.16 7.21 12.89
N ASN A 7 0.59 6.05 13.21
CA ASN A 7 -0.31 5.33 12.30
C ASN A 7 -1.63 6.11 12.16
N GLY A 8 -2.19 6.10 10.95
CA GLY A 8 -3.47 6.69 10.61
C GLY A 8 -4.20 5.77 9.64
N SER A 9 -4.67 6.30 8.52
CA SER A 9 -5.35 5.52 7.47
C SER A 9 -4.45 5.09 6.31
N GLN A 10 -3.24 5.65 6.18
CA GLN A 10 -2.32 5.32 5.10
C GLN A 10 -1.76 3.91 5.28
N PHE A 11 -1.81 3.11 4.21
CA PHE A 11 -1.16 1.81 4.10
C PHE A 11 -0.43 1.69 2.76
N PHE A 12 0.40 0.66 2.61
CA PHE A 12 1.07 0.33 1.36
C PHE A 12 1.19 -1.19 1.21
N ILE A 13 1.39 -1.64 -0.02
CA ILE A 13 1.67 -3.03 -0.38
C ILE A 13 3.06 -3.04 -1.01
N THR A 14 3.93 -3.96 -0.60
CA THR A 14 5.28 -4.09 -1.17
C THR A 14 5.23 -4.90 -2.46
N TYR A 15 5.92 -4.47 -3.52
CA TYR A 15 6.04 -5.26 -4.75
C TYR A 15 7.09 -6.37 -4.64
N GLU A 16 8.08 -6.19 -3.77
CA GLU A 16 9.18 -7.12 -3.54
C GLU A 16 9.49 -7.18 -2.04
N ALA A 17 10.45 -8.02 -1.65
CA ALA A 17 10.91 -8.09 -0.27
C ALA A 17 11.61 -6.78 0.13
N THR A 18 11.19 -6.19 1.26
CA THR A 18 11.75 -4.92 1.77
C THR A 18 12.23 -5.05 3.23
N PRO A 19 13.29 -5.81 3.53
CA PRO A 19 13.72 -6.11 4.91
C PRO A 19 14.07 -4.86 5.74
N TRP A 20 14.44 -3.76 5.09
CA TRP A 20 14.75 -2.49 5.78
C TRP A 20 13.52 -1.81 6.40
N LEU A 21 12.30 -2.25 6.08
CA LEU A 21 11.06 -1.77 6.70
C LEU A 21 10.70 -2.54 7.99
N ASP A 22 11.34 -3.68 8.24
CA ASP A 22 11.07 -4.53 9.39
C ASP A 22 11.30 -3.77 10.71
N GLY A 23 10.35 -3.90 11.64
CA GLY A 23 10.36 -3.17 12.91
C GLY A 23 10.12 -1.65 12.80
N ARG A 24 10.02 -1.09 11.59
CA ARG A 24 9.72 0.35 11.37
C ARG A 24 8.26 0.62 11.02
N HIS A 25 7.61 -0.36 10.39
CA HIS A 25 6.22 -0.29 9.95
C HIS A 25 5.45 -1.50 10.45
N THR A 26 4.21 -1.29 10.87
CA THR A 26 3.32 -2.37 11.30
C THR A 26 2.80 -3.13 10.09
N VAL A 27 3.11 -4.42 9.99
CA VAL A 27 2.52 -5.34 9.00
C VAL A 27 1.21 -5.89 9.56
N PHE A 28 0.11 -5.78 8.80
CA PHE A 28 -1.23 -6.19 9.24
C PHE A 28 -1.97 -7.10 8.24
N GLY A 29 -1.37 -7.43 7.09
CA GLY A 29 -2.00 -8.27 6.08
C GLY A 29 -1.02 -8.67 4.97
N ARG A 30 -1.50 -9.55 4.08
CA ARG A 30 -0.78 -9.98 2.87
C ARG A 30 -1.76 -10.13 1.72
N VAL A 31 -1.30 -9.89 0.50
CA VAL A 31 -2.06 -10.20 -0.71
C VAL A 31 -2.13 -11.71 -0.86
N VAL A 32 -3.34 -12.27 -0.90
CA VAL A 32 -3.58 -13.71 -1.11
C VAL A 32 -3.98 -14.02 -2.55
N GLU A 33 -4.60 -13.06 -3.24
CA GLU A 33 -5.06 -13.16 -4.63
C GLU A 33 -4.88 -11.80 -5.34
N GLY A 34 -4.88 -11.79 -6.68
CA GLY A 34 -4.83 -10.55 -7.46
C GLY A 34 -3.42 -9.95 -7.67
N LEU A 35 -2.35 -10.75 -7.57
CA LEU A 35 -0.97 -10.27 -7.79
C LEU A 35 -0.77 -9.60 -9.17
N ALA A 36 -1.44 -10.09 -10.21
CA ALA A 36 -1.39 -9.48 -11.54
C ALA A 36 -2.00 -8.07 -11.56
N VAL A 37 -3.03 -7.80 -10.73
CA VAL A 37 -3.62 -6.45 -10.57
C VAL A 37 -2.63 -5.54 -9.86
N LEU A 38 -2.00 -6.03 -8.78
CA LEU A 38 -0.96 -5.29 -8.07
C LEU A 38 0.17 -4.85 -9.01
N GLN A 39 0.63 -5.75 -9.89
CA GLN A 39 1.68 -5.47 -10.87
C GLN A 39 1.25 -4.51 -12.00
N ALA A 40 -0.06 -4.37 -12.24
CA ALA A 40 -0.62 -3.50 -13.27
C ALA A 40 -0.94 -2.08 -12.78
N LEU A 41 -0.81 -1.79 -11.48
CA LEU A 41 -1.06 -0.46 -10.93
C LEU A 41 -0.13 0.58 -11.55
N THR A 42 -0.70 1.73 -11.90
CA THR A 42 -0.03 2.84 -12.54
C THR A 42 1.04 3.43 -11.60
N PRO A 43 2.33 3.44 -11.99
CA PRO A 43 3.37 4.03 -11.17
C PRO A 43 3.12 5.52 -10.93
N ARG A 44 3.32 5.96 -9.68
CA ARG A 44 3.16 7.35 -9.28
C ARG A 44 4.32 7.78 -8.40
N ASP A 45 4.93 8.92 -8.74
CA ASP A 45 5.87 9.63 -7.89
C ASP A 45 5.27 11.00 -7.50
N PRO A 46 4.75 11.14 -6.26
CA PRO A 46 4.20 12.40 -5.77
C PRO A 46 5.22 13.55 -5.71
N GLN A 47 6.53 13.26 -5.70
CA GLN A 47 7.57 14.30 -5.72
C GLN A 47 7.74 14.90 -7.12
N GLN A 48 7.56 14.08 -8.16
CA GLN A 48 7.67 14.53 -9.55
C GLN A 48 6.35 15.12 -10.07
N ASN A 49 5.21 14.51 -9.73
CA ASN A 49 3.90 14.94 -10.20
C ASN A 49 2.86 14.88 -9.07
N PRO A 50 2.82 15.90 -8.20
CA PRO A 50 1.98 15.89 -7.00
C PRO A 50 0.47 15.85 -7.31
N THR A 51 0.06 16.38 -8.47
CA THR A 51 -1.35 16.46 -8.88
C THR A 51 -1.83 15.24 -9.67
N PHE A 52 -0.93 14.33 -10.06
CA PHE A 52 -1.35 13.08 -10.69
C PHE A 52 -2.14 12.23 -9.69
N ALA A 53 -3.38 11.85 -10.03
CA ALA A 53 -4.26 11.12 -9.11
C ALA A 53 -3.83 9.65 -8.93
N GLY A 54 -3.37 9.00 -10.00
CA GLY A 54 -3.15 7.55 -10.03
C GLY A 54 -4.46 6.75 -10.01
N ASP A 55 -4.33 5.44 -9.77
CA ASP A 55 -5.48 4.53 -9.68
C ASP A 55 -6.25 4.74 -8.36
N SER A 56 -7.57 4.59 -8.42
CA SER A 56 -8.47 4.82 -7.29
C SER A 56 -9.04 3.52 -6.73
N ILE A 57 -9.12 3.42 -5.40
CA ILE A 57 -9.93 2.40 -4.73
C ILE A 57 -11.39 2.80 -4.86
N LEU A 58 -12.18 2.04 -5.62
CA LEU A 58 -13.59 2.34 -5.85
C LEU A 58 -14.50 1.79 -4.74
N ARG A 59 -14.19 0.60 -4.22
CA ARG A 59 -14.97 -0.11 -3.22
C ARG A 59 -14.07 -1.02 -2.40
N ILE A 60 -14.40 -1.20 -1.13
CA ILE A 60 -13.85 -2.24 -0.26
C ILE A 60 -15.03 -3.10 0.21
N GLU A 61 -14.87 -4.41 0.12
CA GLU A 61 -15.82 -5.41 0.60
C GLU A 61 -15.13 -6.21 1.69
N ILE A 62 -15.84 -6.46 2.79
CA ILE A 62 -15.35 -7.21 3.94
C ILE A 62 -16.15 -8.50 4.01
N GLU A 63 -15.46 -9.62 3.98
CA GLU A 63 -16.04 -10.95 4.18
C GLU A 63 -15.71 -11.38 5.62
N GLU A 64 -16.74 -11.77 6.37
CA GLU A 64 -16.62 -12.36 7.70
C GLU A 64 -16.82 -13.88 7.55
N GLU A 65 -15.92 -14.66 8.14
CA GLU A 65 -16.08 -16.13 8.26
C GLU A 65 -17.05 -16.51 9.38
#